data_AF-A0A558FEM3-F1
#
_entry.id   AF-A0A558FEM3-F1
#
_cell.length_a   1.000
_cell.length_b   1.000
_cell.length_c   1.000
_cell.angle_alpha   90.00
_cell.angle_beta   90.00
_cell.angle_gamma   90.00
#
_symmetry.space_group_name_H-M   'P 1'
#
loop_
_entity.id
_entity.type
_entity.pdbx_description
1 polymer ?
#
loop_
_entity_poly.entity_id
_entity_poly.type
_entity_poly.pdbx_seq_one_letter_code
_entity_poly.pdbx_strand_id
1 'polypeptide(L)'
;MLHSPQRLPLLINIGFMAARASTESHLENKFPFTVKDNNSLSDDLWDSVRASLIDLADMDYQSGFYPPASPLLSELGLLEEYWKLRHYLDLEIPDYPWC
;
A
#
# COMPACT_ATOMS: atom_id res chain seq x y z
N MET A 1 -20.18 -11.60 6.14
CA MET A 1 -18.94 -12.35 5.86
C MET A 1 -17.88 -11.84 6.81
N LEU A 2 -17.15 -12.73 7.49
CA LEU A 2 -15.99 -12.29 8.28
C LEU A 2 -14.90 -11.91 7.27
N HIS A 3 -14.60 -10.63 7.15
CA HIS A 3 -13.51 -10.14 6.32
C HIS A 3 -12.18 -10.78 6.75
N SER A 4 -11.23 -10.96 5.82
CA SER A 4 -9.96 -11.64 6.09
C SER A 4 -9.35 -11.16 7.42
N PRO A 5 -9.10 -12.04 8.40
CA PRO A 5 -8.59 -11.64 9.72
C PRO A 5 -7.20 -11.01 9.64
N GLN A 6 -6.49 -11.21 8.52
CA GLN A 6 -5.16 -10.66 8.25
C GLN A 6 -5.20 -9.22 7.73
N ARG A 7 -6.37 -8.73 7.30
CA ARG A 7 -6.51 -7.42 6.67
C ARG A 7 -6.15 -6.27 7.59
N LEU A 8 -6.68 -6.28 8.82
CA LEU A 8 -6.41 -5.22 9.80
C LEU A 8 -4.93 -5.20 10.22
N PRO A 9 -4.30 -6.34 10.57
CA PRO A 9 -2.85 -6.39 10.79
C PRO A 9 -2.05 -5.82 9.61
N LEU A 10 -2.39 -6.18 8.37
CA LEU A 10 -1.71 -5.68 7.18
C LEU A 10 -1.84 -4.16 7.04
N LEU A 11 -3.04 -3.62 7.21
CA LEU A 11 -3.28 -2.16 7.20
C LEU A 11 -2.45 -1.42 8.25
N ILE A 12 -2.39 -1.95 9.48
CA ILE A 12 -1.58 -1.36 10.55
C ILE A 12 -0.10 -1.36 10.17
N ASN A 13 0.40 -2.46 9.58
CA ASN A 13 1.79 -2.56 9.15
C ASN A 13 2.11 -1.56 8.03
N ILE A 14 1.23 -1.42 7.03
CA ILE A 14 1.33 -0.40 5.98
C ILE A 14 1.45 0.98 6.62
N GLY A 15 0.56 1.30 7.57
CA GLY A 15 0.55 2.60 8.21
C GLY A 15 1.82 2.89 9.00
N PHE A 16 2.33 1.89 9.74
CA PHE A 16 3.58 2.00 10.47
C PHE A 16 4.77 2.26 9.53
N MET A 17 4.89 1.49 8.45
CA MET A 17 5.98 1.65 7.48
C MET A 17 5.93 2.99 6.75
N ALA A 18 4.74 3.44 6.31
CA ALA A 18 4.58 4.72 5.63
C ALA A 18 4.90 5.91 6.55
N ALA A 19 4.46 5.85 7.82
CA ALA A 19 4.80 6.87 8.81
C ALA A 19 6.31 6.93 9.09
N ARG A 20 6.95 5.75 9.17
CA ARG A 20 8.40 5.66 9.33
C ARG A 20 9.12 6.22 8.10
N ALA A 21 8.75 5.81 6.89
CA ALA A 21 9.32 6.30 5.63
C ALA A 21 9.26 7.83 5.55
N SER A 22 8.09 8.40 5.88
CA SER A 22 7.88 9.84 5.92
C SER A 22 8.80 10.55 6.93
N THR A 23 9.02 9.93 8.10
CA THR A 23 9.90 10.46 9.14
C THR A 23 11.37 10.41 8.70
N GLU A 24 11.81 9.29 8.13
CA GLU A 24 13.18 9.13 7.61
C GLU A 24 13.45 10.14 6.49
N SER A 25 12.53 10.27 5.52
CA SER A 25 12.63 11.27 4.46
C SER A 25 12.72 12.69 5.01
N HIS A 26 11.94 13.01 6.05
CA HIS A 26 12.01 14.32 6.69
C HIS A 26 13.39 14.57 7.34
N LEU A 27 13.94 13.55 8.01
CA LEU A 27 15.26 13.64 8.65
C LEU A 27 16.39 13.77 7.62
N GLU A 28 16.35 12.99 6.53
CA GLU A 28 17.31 13.05 5.43
C GLU A 28 17.31 14.43 4.76
N ASN A 29 16.13 15.00 4.51
CA ASN A 29 15.99 16.35 3.95
C ASN A 29 16.51 17.43 4.90
N LYS A 30 16.32 17.25 6.22
CA LYS A 30 16.75 18.23 7.23
C LYS A 30 18.25 18.13 7.55
N PHE A 31 18.81 16.92 7.47
CA PHE A 31 20.19 16.62 7.77
C PHE A 31 20.77 15.77 6.62
N PRO A 32 21.11 16.40 5.49
CA PRO A 32 21.67 15.68 4.35
C PRO A 32 23.08 15.20 4.70
N PHE A 33 23.18 13.96 5.20
CA PHE A 33 24.46 13.31 5.43
C PHE A 33 25.04 12.92 4.06
N THR A 34 26.24 13.39 3.74
CA THR A 34 26.95 13.15 2.48
C THR A 34 27.52 11.73 2.40
N VAL A 35 26.73 10.70 2.73
CA VAL A 35 27.12 9.31 2.47
C VAL A 35 26.41 8.88 1.21
N LYS A 36 27.21 8.55 0.21
CA LYS A 36 26.83 8.20 -1.15
C LYS A 36 26.32 6.77 -1.19
N ASP A 37 25.27 6.46 -0.43
CA ASP A 37 24.54 5.21 -0.57
C ASP A 37 23.43 5.39 -1.61
N ASN A 38 23.32 4.43 -2.52
CA ASN A 38 22.48 4.55 -3.72
C ASN A 38 20.97 4.41 -3.44
N ASN A 39 20.58 3.97 -2.24
CA ASN A 39 19.19 3.87 -1.78
C ASN A 39 19.09 4.43 -0.35
N SER A 40 18.12 5.30 -0.12
CA SER A 40 17.81 5.80 1.22
C SER A 40 16.96 4.79 1.99
N LEU A 41 17.02 4.82 3.33
CA LEU A 41 16.14 3.98 4.16
C LEU A 41 14.66 4.33 3.91
N SER A 42 14.38 5.60 3.62
CA SER A 42 13.05 6.06 3.20
C SER A 42 12.57 5.31 1.95
N ASP A 43 13.42 5.17 0.93
CA ASP A 43 13.06 4.50 -0.33
C ASP A 43 12.74 3.01 -0.10
N ASP A 44 13.57 2.30 0.66
CA ASP A 44 13.35 0.88 0.98
C ASP A 44 12.03 0.66 1.76
N LEU A 45 11.67 1.61 2.63
CA LEU A 45 10.40 1.58 3.36
C LEU A 45 9.21 1.85 2.43
N TRP A 46 9.32 2.78 1.49
CA TRP A 46 8.27 3.03 0.50
C TRP A 46 8.09 1.86 -0.46
N ASP A 47 9.16 1.16 -0.84
CA ASP A 47 9.07 -0.11 -1.57
C ASP A 47 8.28 -1.16 -0.80
N SER A 48 8.56 -1.29 0.50
CA SER A 48 7.84 -2.21 1.39
C SER A 48 6.35 -1.85 1.54
N VAL A 49 6.03 -0.54 1.61
CA VAL A 49 4.66 -0.04 1.61
C VAL A 49 3.93 -0.43 0.33
N ARG A 50 4.55 -0.21 -0.84
CA ARG A 50 3.97 -0.56 -2.14
C ARG A 50 3.69 -2.06 -2.26
N ALA A 51 4.65 -2.90 -1.88
CA ALA A 51 4.47 -4.35 -1.87
C ALA A 51 3.28 -4.77 -0.99
N SER A 52 3.19 -4.23 0.23
CA SER A 52 2.08 -4.53 1.14
C SER A 52 0.73 -3.99 0.65
N LEU A 53 0.73 -2.89 -0.12
CA LEU A 53 -0.48 -2.33 -0.71
C LEU A 53 -1.03 -3.23 -1.83
N ILE A 54 -0.14 -3.88 -2.59
CA ILE A 54 -0.50 -4.91 -3.56
C ILE A 54 -1.14 -6.10 -2.84
N ASP A 55 -0.50 -6.61 -1.78
CA ASP A 55 -1.05 -7.72 -0.97
C ASP A 55 -2.44 -7.37 -0.40
N LEU A 56 -2.65 -6.12 0.01
CA LEU A 56 -3.94 -5.65 0.52
C LEU A 56 -4.99 -5.63 -0.60
N ALA A 57 -4.65 -5.13 -1.78
CA ALA A 57 -5.55 -5.06 -2.93
C ALA A 57 -5.96 -6.46 -3.41
N ASP A 58 -5.01 -7.41 -3.48
CA ASP A 58 -5.28 -8.81 -3.82
C ASP A 58 -6.10 -9.51 -2.73
N MET A 59 -5.77 -9.34 -1.46
CA MET A 59 -6.56 -9.90 -0.35
C MET A 59 -8.02 -9.41 -0.39
N ASP A 60 -8.20 -8.11 -0.59
CA ASP A 60 -9.53 -7.52 -0.77
C ASP A 60 -10.21 -8.06 -2.04
N TYR A 61 -9.44 -8.50 -3.05
CA TYR A 61 -9.95 -9.00 -4.34
C TYR A 61 -10.50 -10.39 -4.18
N GLN A 62 -9.68 -11.29 -3.66
CA GLN A 62 -10.06 -12.66 -3.40
C GLN A 62 -11.22 -12.77 -2.41
N SER A 63 -11.35 -11.80 -1.48
CA SER A 63 -12.43 -11.78 -0.50
C SER A 63 -13.70 -11.02 -0.94
N GLY A 64 -13.70 -10.42 -2.14
CA GLY A 64 -14.82 -9.61 -2.63
C GLY A 64 -15.10 -8.38 -1.75
N PHE A 65 -14.08 -7.85 -1.08
CA PHE A 65 -14.20 -6.73 -0.17
C PHE A 65 -13.91 -5.41 -0.88
N TYR A 66 -14.88 -4.49 -0.84
CA TYR A 66 -14.79 -3.17 -1.48
C TYR A 66 -15.07 -2.08 -0.44
N PRO A 67 -14.05 -1.66 0.33
CA PRO A 67 -14.24 -0.63 1.35
C PRO A 67 -14.52 0.71 0.66
N PRO A 68 -15.64 1.41 0.94
CA PRO A 68 -15.93 2.70 0.32
C PRO A 68 -14.94 3.80 0.74
N ALA A 69 -14.26 3.60 1.87
CA ALA A 69 -13.20 4.46 2.36
C ALA A 69 -12.22 3.65 3.23
N SER A 70 -10.99 4.15 3.32
CA SER A 70 -10.01 3.68 4.28
C SER A 70 -9.32 4.90 4.91
N PRO A 71 -9.70 5.31 6.13
CA PRO A 71 -9.16 6.51 6.78
C PRO A 71 -7.63 6.49 6.83
N LEU A 72 -7.05 5.35 7.23
CA LEU A 72 -5.59 5.18 7.32
C LEU A 72 -4.90 5.38 5.97
N LEU A 73 -5.40 4.76 4.90
CA LEU A 73 -4.82 4.94 3.56
C LEU A 73 -5.04 6.36 3.03
N SER A 74 -6.13 7.01 3.42
CA SER A 74 -6.42 8.39 3.01
C SER A 74 -5.45 9.37 3.68
N GLU A 75 -5.25 9.24 4.98
CA GLU A 75 -4.34 10.07 5.78
C GLU A 75 -2.88 9.94 5.31
N LEU A 76 -2.50 8.77 4.82
CA LEU A 76 -1.16 8.49 4.30
C LEU A 76 -1.01 8.76 2.79
N GLY A 77 -2.06 9.22 2.10
CA GLY A 77 -2.02 9.47 0.66
C GLY A 77 -1.95 8.21 -0.22
N LEU A 78 -2.25 7.04 0.33
CA LEU A 78 -2.16 5.73 -0.32
C LEU A 78 -3.49 5.25 -0.94
N LEU A 79 -4.60 5.94 -0.66
CA LEU A 79 -5.93 5.49 -1.08
C LEU A 79 -6.07 5.41 -2.61
N GLU A 80 -5.53 6.38 -3.34
CA GLU A 80 -5.59 6.40 -4.81
C GLU A 80 -4.78 5.25 -5.42
N GLU A 81 -3.58 5.00 -4.90
CA GLU A 81 -2.71 3.92 -5.37
C GLU A 81 -3.35 2.55 -5.09
N TYR A 82 -3.95 2.36 -3.92
CA TYR A 82 -4.74 1.18 -3.60
C TYR A 82 -5.86 0.94 -4.63
N TRP A 83 -6.63 1.97 -4.98
CA TRP A 83 -7.72 1.83 -5.95
C TRP A 83 -7.22 1.56 -7.38
N LYS A 84 -6.04 2.06 -7.75
CA LYS A 84 -5.42 1.70 -9.03
C LYS A 84 -5.07 0.21 -9.06
N LEU A 85 -4.40 -0.29 -8.02
CA LEU A 85 -4.06 -1.71 -7.89
C LEU A 85 -5.31 -2.60 -7.94
N ARG A 86 -6.35 -2.17 -7.22
CA ARG A 86 -7.67 -2.79 -7.21
C ARG A 86 -8.28 -2.92 -8.60
N HIS A 87 -8.26 -1.82 -9.35
CA HIS A 87 -8.81 -1.77 -10.70
C HIS A 87 -8.06 -2.68 -11.66
N TYR A 88 -6.73 -2.77 -11.56
CA TYR A 88 -5.94 -3.67 -12.40
C TYR A 88 -6.32 -5.14 -12.19
N LEU A 89 -6.54 -5.55 -10.94
CA LEU A 89 -6.98 -6.91 -10.64
C LEU A 89 -8.37 -7.22 -11.20
N ASP A 90 -9.29 -6.24 -11.20
CA ASP A 90 -10.62 -6.39 -11.79
C ASP A 90 -10.57 -6.51 -13.33
N LEU A 91 -9.56 -5.92 -13.99
CA LEU A 91 -9.33 -6.03 -15.45
C LEU A 91 -8.68 -7.35 -15.89
N GLU A 92 -8.00 -8.07 -14.98
CA GLU A 92 -7.37 -9.36 -15.28
C GLU A 92 -8.38 -10.52 -15.38
N ILE A 93 -9.66 -10.28 -15.06
CA ILE A 93 -10.74 -11.22 -15.39
C ILE A 93 -10.91 -11.21 -16.91
N PRO A 94 -10.60 -12.32 -17.63
CA PRO A 94 -10.91 -12.38 -19.05
C PRO A 94 -12.43 -12.31 -19.19
N ASP A 95 -12.91 -11.33 -19.96
CA ASP A 95 -14.28 -11.33 -20.48
C ASP A 95 -14.56 -12.71 -21.10
N TYR A 96 -15.31 -13.56 -20.40
CA TYR A 96 -15.77 -14.82 -20.96
C TYR A 96 -16.83 -14.51 -22.03
N PRO A 97 -16.63 -14.90 -23.30
CA PRO A 97 -17.54 -14.55 -24.39
C PRO A 97 -18.65 -15.60 -24.56
N TRP A 98 -19.32 -15.98 -23.47
CA TRP A 98 -20.46 -16.90 -23.52
C TRP A 98 -21.61 -16.41 -22.63
N CYS A 99 -22.21 -15.28 -23.02
CA CYS A 99 -23.57 -14.88 -22.71
C CYS A 99 -24.21 -14.32 -23.98
#